data_AF-A0AA39WGI0-F1
#
_entry.id   AF-A0AA39WGI0-F1
#
_cell.length_a   1.000
_cell.length_b   1.000
_cell.length_c   1.000
_cell.angle_alpha   90.00
_cell.angle_beta   90.00
_cell.angle_gamma   90.00
#
_symmetry.space_group_name_H-M   'P 1'
#
loop_
_entity.id
_entity.type
_entity.pdbx_description
1 polymer ?
#
loop_
_entity_poly.entity_id
_entity_poly.type
_entity_poly.pdbx_seq_one_letter_code
_entity_poly.pdbx_strand_id
1 'polypeptide(L)'
;MSIPKIMSIPKFESTNELLHYLYADLTRISLVSSPDIILHRADRALLSPPKPPIEGIHAVQAYEEALVEATGGTLAMDVESISSNECFGAVLGTLRATKRGQADLAIPFCGVWRFSNGKAVEHWENALDAAELGRWLALPAGL
;
A
#
# COMPACT_ATOMS: atom_id res chain seq x y z
N MET A 1 10.69 6.04 -34.19
CA MET A 1 9.84 5.14 -33.39
C MET A 1 10.74 4.54 -32.33
N SER A 2 10.69 5.04 -31.08
CA SER A 2 11.59 4.58 -30.03
C SER A 2 10.97 3.38 -29.33
N ILE A 3 11.67 2.24 -29.35
CA ILE A 3 11.29 1.04 -28.62
C ILE A 3 11.32 1.40 -27.12
N PRO A 4 10.26 1.15 -26.33
CA PRO A 4 10.31 1.43 -24.91
C PRO A 4 11.41 0.58 -24.28
N LYS A 5 12.29 1.22 -23.49
CA LYS A 5 13.27 0.53 -22.64
C LYS A 5 12.49 -0.46 -21.78
N ILE A 6 12.78 -1.75 -21.93
CA ILE A 6 12.31 -2.77 -20.99
C ILE A 6 12.87 -2.36 -19.63
N MET A 7 12.04 -1.82 -18.76
CA MET A 7 12.43 -1.54 -17.38
C MET A 7 12.72 -2.90 -16.74
N SER A 8 13.99 -3.13 -16.38
CA SER A 8 14.37 -4.33 -15.64
C SER A 8 13.64 -4.32 -14.30
N ILE A 9 12.91 -5.40 -14.01
CA ILE A 9 12.27 -5.59 -12.71
C ILE A 9 13.38 -5.55 -11.64
N PRO A 10 13.27 -4.69 -10.62
CA PRO A 10 14.24 -4.66 -9.54
C PRO A 10 14.37 -6.03 -8.88
N LYS A 11 15.60 -6.45 -8.62
CA LYS A 11 15.89 -7.64 -7.81
C LYS A 11 16.26 -7.15 -6.41
N PHE A 12 15.66 -7.76 -5.39
CA PHE A 12 15.92 -7.46 -3.99
C PHE A 12 16.67 -8.62 -3.36
N GLU A 13 17.67 -8.32 -2.55
CA GLU A 13 18.43 -9.33 -1.81
C GLU A 13 17.72 -9.74 -0.51
N SER A 14 16.70 -8.98 -0.09
CA SER A 14 15.84 -9.34 1.06
C SER A 14 14.44 -8.75 0.96
N THR A 15 13.50 -9.34 1.70
CA THR A 15 12.16 -8.78 1.92
C THR A 15 12.20 -7.37 2.54
N ASN A 16 13.19 -7.10 3.38
CA ASN A 16 13.34 -5.79 4.02
C ASN A 16 13.65 -4.69 3.00
N GLU A 17 14.58 -4.97 2.08
CA GLU A 17 14.92 -4.07 0.97
C GLU A 17 13.72 -3.83 0.05
N LEU A 18 12.98 -4.90 -0.28
CA LEU A 18 11.75 -4.83 -1.05
C LEU A 18 10.72 -3.92 -0.39
N LEU A 19 10.51 -4.07 0.93
CA LEU A 19 9.57 -3.25 1.68
C LEU A 19 10.02 -1.78 1.73
N HIS A 20 11.30 -1.49 1.94
CA HIS A 20 11.79 -0.11 1.86
C HIS A 20 11.56 0.50 0.47
N TYR A 21 11.80 -0.26 -0.60
CA TYR A 21 11.56 0.19 -1.97
C TYR A 21 10.08 0.50 -2.24
N LEU A 22 9.18 -0.35 -1.73
CA LEU A 22 7.74 -0.18 -1.86
C LEU A 22 7.22 1.00 -1.01
N TYR A 23 7.57 1.07 0.26
CA TYR A 23 7.04 2.12 1.15
C TYR A 23 7.57 3.52 0.82
N ALA A 24 8.66 3.62 0.06
CA ALA A 24 9.10 4.88 -0.51
C ALA A 24 8.11 5.42 -1.57
N ASP A 25 7.29 4.56 -2.19
CA ASP A 25 6.34 4.90 -3.25
C ASP A 25 5.42 3.69 -3.55
N LEU A 26 4.20 3.75 -3.00
CA LEU A 26 3.23 2.65 -3.08
C LEU A 26 2.78 2.32 -4.51
N THR A 27 2.98 3.23 -5.47
CA THR A 27 2.71 2.96 -6.89
C THR A 27 3.63 1.89 -7.49
N ARG A 28 4.61 1.39 -6.73
CA ARG A 28 5.52 0.32 -7.14
C ARG A 28 5.02 -1.09 -6.81
N ILE A 29 3.80 -1.23 -6.26
CA ILE A 29 3.28 -2.52 -5.78
C ILE A 29 3.35 -3.64 -6.84
N SER A 30 3.10 -3.33 -8.12
CA SER A 30 3.23 -4.27 -9.25
C SER A 30 4.62 -4.82 -9.49
N LEU A 31 5.68 -4.11 -9.09
CA LEU A 31 7.06 -4.52 -9.31
C LEU A 31 7.52 -5.56 -8.29
N VAL A 32 6.90 -5.55 -7.10
CA VAL A 32 7.32 -6.36 -5.94
C VAL A 32 6.40 -7.54 -5.65
N SER A 33 5.23 -7.57 -6.27
CA SER A 33 4.16 -8.52 -5.93
C SER A 33 3.99 -9.62 -6.97
N SER A 34 3.32 -10.70 -6.54
CA SER A 34 2.81 -11.76 -7.40
C SER A 34 1.65 -11.26 -8.27
N PRO A 35 1.45 -11.81 -9.49
CA PRO A 35 0.25 -11.55 -10.29
C PRO A 35 -1.07 -11.78 -9.54
N ASP A 36 -1.09 -12.73 -8.61
CA ASP A 36 -2.27 -13.16 -7.85
C ASP A 36 -2.30 -12.60 -6.42
N ILE A 37 -1.67 -11.44 -6.17
CA ILE A 37 -1.68 -10.82 -4.84
C ILE A 37 -3.10 -10.54 -4.34
N ILE A 38 -3.30 -10.71 -3.03
CA ILE A 38 -4.53 -10.34 -2.34
C ILE A 38 -4.24 -9.18 -1.39
N LEU A 39 -5.03 -8.10 -1.46
CA LEU A 39 -4.93 -6.95 -0.57
C LEU A 39 -6.18 -6.82 0.29
N HIS A 40 -5.98 -6.74 1.61
CA HIS A 40 -7.00 -6.50 2.61
C HIS A 40 -6.89 -5.06 3.11
N ARG A 41 -7.84 -4.23 2.69
CA ARG A 41 -7.80 -2.77 2.90
C ARG A 41 -7.97 -2.38 4.37
N ALA A 42 -7.49 -1.20 4.73
CA ALA A 42 -7.66 -0.66 6.09
C ALA A 42 -9.15 -0.46 6.47
N ASP A 43 -9.99 -0.10 5.50
CA ASP A 43 -11.42 0.17 5.69
C ASP A 43 -12.31 -1.09 5.57
N ARG A 44 -11.72 -2.28 5.43
CA ARG A 44 -12.45 -3.55 5.15
C ARG A 44 -13.59 -3.84 6.12
N ALA A 45 -13.43 -3.48 7.39
CA ALA A 45 -14.38 -3.77 8.46
C ALA A 45 -15.35 -2.60 8.78
N LEU A 46 -15.27 -1.48 8.05
CA LEU A 46 -16.14 -0.32 8.31
C LEU A 46 -17.58 -0.48 7.78
N LEU A 47 -17.80 -1.44 6.90
CA LEU A 47 -19.11 -1.73 6.30
C LEU A 47 -19.68 -3.07 6.78
N SER A 48 -21.00 -3.22 6.67
CA SER A 48 -21.72 -4.47 6.92
C SER A 48 -22.56 -4.84 5.69
N PRO A 49 -22.25 -5.92 4.97
CA PRO A 49 -21.13 -6.84 5.22
C PRO A 49 -19.74 -6.19 4.99
N PRO A 50 -18.65 -6.76 5.56
CA PRO A 50 -17.29 -6.30 5.30
C PRO A 50 -16.95 -6.29 3.81
N LYS A 51 -16.06 -5.38 3.40
CA LYS A 51 -15.57 -5.35 2.02
C LYS A 51 -14.74 -6.60 1.74
N PRO A 52 -14.92 -7.23 0.56
CA PRO A 52 -14.04 -8.31 0.15
C PRO A 52 -12.62 -7.79 -0.09
N PRO A 53 -11.60 -8.66 -0.04
CA PRO A 53 -10.26 -8.32 -0.47
C PRO A 53 -10.22 -7.88 -1.94
N ILE A 54 -9.20 -7.10 -2.31
CA ILE A 54 -8.87 -6.80 -3.70
C ILE A 54 -7.94 -7.90 -4.19
N GLU A 55 -8.29 -8.53 -5.31
CA GLU A 55 -7.55 -9.67 -5.86
C GLU A 55 -6.91 -9.33 -7.21
N GLY A 56 -5.65 -9.76 -7.38
CA GLY A 56 -4.91 -9.64 -8.62
C GLY A 56 -4.16 -8.33 -8.77
N ILE A 57 -3.00 -8.40 -9.42
CA ILE A 57 -2.01 -7.31 -9.39
C ILE A 57 -2.51 -6.01 -10.01
N HIS A 58 -3.32 -6.09 -11.06
CA HIS A 58 -3.86 -4.89 -11.71
C HIS A 58 -4.86 -4.14 -10.83
N ALA A 59 -5.71 -4.87 -10.11
CA ALA A 59 -6.69 -4.27 -9.22
C ALA A 59 -6.00 -3.65 -7.98
N VAL A 60 -5.00 -4.35 -7.44
CA VAL A 60 -4.17 -3.84 -6.34
C VAL A 60 -3.38 -2.60 -6.75
N GLN A 61 -2.75 -2.61 -7.94
CA GLN A 61 -2.04 -1.45 -8.48
C GLN A 61 -2.97 -0.24 -8.64
N ALA A 62 -4.15 -0.42 -9.23
CA ALA A 62 -5.10 0.67 -9.44
C ALA A 62 -5.59 1.26 -8.10
N TYR A 63 -5.75 0.42 -7.07
CA TYR A 63 -6.12 0.88 -5.74
C TYR A 63 -5.04 1.74 -5.08
N GLU A 64 -3.78 1.29 -5.12
CA GLU A 64 -2.65 2.06 -4.56
C GLU A 64 -2.43 3.40 -5.29
N GLU A 65 -2.55 3.40 -6.62
CA GLU A 65 -2.51 4.63 -7.43
C GLU A 65 -3.66 5.59 -7.06
N ALA A 66 -4.88 5.08 -6.89
CA ALA A 66 -6.03 5.87 -6.48
C ALA A 66 -5.85 6.46 -5.07
N LEU A 67 -5.22 5.71 -4.15
CA LEU A 67 -4.89 6.19 -2.82
C LEU A 67 -3.89 7.36 -2.88
N VAL A 68 -2.80 7.22 -3.64
CA VAL A 68 -1.82 8.29 -3.84
C VAL A 68 -2.46 9.52 -4.48
N GLU A 69 -3.27 9.33 -5.53
CA GLU A 69 -3.96 10.42 -6.21
C GLU A 69 -4.96 11.15 -5.30
N ALA A 70 -5.68 10.43 -4.43
CA ALA A 70 -6.61 11.03 -3.47
C ALA A 70 -5.91 12.00 -2.48
N THR A 71 -4.61 11.80 -2.23
CA THR A 71 -3.76 12.72 -1.46
C THR A 71 -3.18 13.88 -2.27
N GLY A 72 -3.47 13.97 -3.58
CA GLY A 72 -2.83 14.90 -4.49
C GLY A 72 -1.34 14.62 -4.69
N GLY A 73 -0.92 13.35 -4.58
CA GLY A 73 0.48 12.94 -4.69
C GLY A 73 1.35 13.32 -3.49
N THR A 74 0.74 13.68 -2.35
CA THR A 74 1.49 14.09 -1.13
C THR A 74 1.65 12.96 -0.11
N LEU A 75 1.12 11.77 -0.41
CA LEU A 75 1.22 10.61 0.46
C LEU A 75 2.68 10.28 0.78
N ALA A 76 3.00 10.29 2.07
CA ALA A 76 4.26 9.82 2.60
C ALA A 76 3.98 8.73 3.65
N MET A 77 4.57 7.56 3.43
CA MET A 77 4.60 6.50 4.44
C MET A 77 5.86 6.69 5.28
N ASP A 78 5.73 7.42 6.38
CA ASP A 78 6.84 7.70 7.31
C ASP A 78 7.14 6.42 8.11
N VAL A 79 7.97 5.55 7.54
CA VAL A 79 8.29 4.23 8.10
C VAL A 79 9.18 4.38 9.32
N GLU A 80 8.72 3.88 10.45
CA GLU A 80 9.43 3.89 11.73
C GLU A 80 10.18 2.57 11.97
N SER A 81 9.59 1.44 11.56
CA SER A 81 10.23 0.13 11.68
C SER A 81 9.74 -0.87 10.64
N ILE A 82 10.65 -1.77 10.25
CA ILE A 82 10.35 -2.94 9.41
C ILE A 82 10.91 -4.18 10.12
N SER A 83 10.08 -5.20 10.27
CA SER A 83 10.48 -6.54 10.72
C SER A 83 10.04 -7.57 9.69
N SER A 84 10.98 -8.32 9.13
CA SER A 84 10.67 -9.27 8.05
C SER A 84 11.63 -10.44 7.98
N ASN A 85 11.16 -11.53 7.39
CA ASN A 85 11.95 -12.66 6.91
C ASN A 85 11.51 -13.04 5.48
N GLU A 86 11.89 -14.23 5.02
CA GLU A 86 11.56 -14.72 3.67
C GLU A 86 10.06 -14.99 3.45
N CYS A 87 9.28 -15.15 4.53
CA CYS A 87 7.87 -15.56 4.48
C CYS A 87 6.91 -14.45 4.90
N PHE A 88 7.31 -13.58 5.83
CA PHE A 88 6.44 -12.59 6.45
C PHE A 88 7.15 -11.25 6.64
N GLY A 89 6.37 -10.18 6.67
CA GLY A 89 6.84 -8.83 7.00
C GLY A 89 5.79 -8.02 7.74
N ALA A 90 6.25 -7.10 8.57
CA ALA A 90 5.44 -6.08 9.22
C ALA A 90 6.16 -4.73 9.09
N VAL A 91 5.41 -3.69 8.75
CA VAL A 91 5.88 -2.32 8.63
C VAL A 91 5.02 -1.43 9.51
N LEU A 92 5.64 -0.72 10.43
CA LEU A 92 4.98 0.25 11.29
C LEU A 92 5.47 1.65 10.94
N GLY A 93 4.57 2.62 10.99
CA GLY A 93 4.89 4.00 10.73
C GLY A 93 3.70 4.92 10.83
N THR A 94 3.84 6.12 10.28
CA THR A 94 2.78 7.11 10.22
C THR A 94 2.46 7.45 8.76
N LEU A 95 1.18 7.34 8.38
CA LEU A 95 0.69 7.79 7.08
C LEU A 95 0.49 9.29 7.16
N ARG A 96 1.19 10.03 6.31
CA ARG A 96 1.14 11.49 6.25
C ARG A 96 0.68 11.95 4.87
N ALA A 97 -0.15 12.99 4.84
CA ALA A 97 -0.55 13.65 3.61
C ALA A 97 -0.97 15.08 3.91
N THR A 98 -0.88 15.95 2.91
CA THR A 98 -1.27 17.36 3.04
C THR A 98 -2.17 17.76 1.88
N LYS A 99 -3.16 18.61 2.14
CA LYS A 99 -4.07 19.09 1.11
C LYS A 99 -4.48 20.53 1.42
N ARG A 100 -4.43 21.39 0.40
CA ARG A 100 -4.77 22.80 0.57
C ARG A 100 -6.21 22.94 1.11
N GLY A 101 -6.35 23.64 2.24
CA GLY A 101 -7.65 23.88 2.86
C GLY A 101 -8.17 22.74 3.75
N GLN A 102 -7.34 21.74 4.04
CA GLN A 102 -7.62 20.70 5.02
C GLN A 102 -6.50 20.66 6.08
N ALA A 103 -6.81 20.10 7.25
CA ALA A 103 -5.77 19.79 8.23
C ALA A 103 -4.86 18.68 7.68
N ASP A 104 -3.57 18.73 8.04
CA ASP A 104 -2.61 17.69 7.68
C ASP A 104 -3.03 16.34 8.28
N LEU A 105 -2.90 15.28 7.47
CA LEU A 105 -3.16 13.92 7.89
C LEU A 105 -1.93 13.34 8.57
N ALA A 106 -2.12 12.68 9.71
CA ALA A 106 -1.09 11.91 10.40
C ALA A 106 -1.75 10.75 11.16
N ILE A 107 -1.78 9.56 10.55
CA ILE A 107 -2.43 8.37 11.12
C ILE A 107 -1.41 7.23 11.26
N PRO A 108 -1.18 6.68 12.46
CA PRO A 108 -0.36 5.49 12.63
C PRO A 108 -0.92 4.32 11.82
N PHE A 109 -0.03 3.58 11.16
CA PHE A 109 -0.39 2.41 10.36
C PHE A 109 0.46 1.18 10.73
N CYS A 110 -0.06 0.01 10.38
CA CYS A 110 0.66 -1.25 10.38
C CYS A 110 0.32 -2.03 9.10
N GLY A 111 1.31 -2.23 8.24
CA GLY A 111 1.21 -3.09 7.06
C GLY A 111 1.75 -4.47 7.34
N VAL A 112 0.94 -5.52 7.13
CA VAL A 112 1.36 -6.92 7.30
C VAL A 112 1.43 -7.60 5.95
N TRP A 113 2.43 -8.44 5.75
CA TRP A 113 2.78 -8.99 4.46
C TRP A 113 3.07 -10.49 4.56
N ARG A 114 2.64 -11.22 3.54
CA ARG A 114 3.08 -12.58 3.24
C ARG A 114 3.85 -12.59 1.93
N PHE A 115 4.92 -13.36 1.90
CA PHE A 115 5.81 -13.51 0.76
C PHE A 115 5.89 -14.96 0.30
N SER A 116 6.16 -15.14 -0.98
CA SER A 116 6.51 -16.43 -1.57
C SER A 116 7.44 -16.19 -2.76
N ASN A 117 8.52 -16.96 -2.86
CA ASN A 117 9.53 -16.84 -3.93
C ASN A 117 10.03 -15.40 -4.13
N GLY A 118 10.25 -14.67 -3.03
CA GLY A 118 10.73 -13.28 -3.06
C GLY A 118 9.71 -12.26 -3.58
N LYS A 119 8.43 -12.60 -3.67
CA LYS A 119 7.33 -11.72 -4.09
C LYS A 119 6.28 -11.58 -3.00
N ALA A 120 5.71 -10.39 -2.86
CA ALA A 120 4.54 -10.18 -2.01
C ALA A 120 3.33 -10.91 -2.61
N VAL A 121 2.65 -11.73 -1.82
CA VAL A 121 1.49 -12.53 -2.25
C VAL A 121 0.23 -12.17 -1.49
N GLU A 122 0.36 -11.50 -0.35
CA GLU A 122 -0.79 -11.02 0.42
C GLU A 122 -0.40 -9.84 1.31
N HIS A 123 -1.28 -8.84 1.39
CA HIS A 123 -1.06 -7.64 2.18
C HIS A 123 -2.30 -7.30 3.01
N TRP A 124 -2.11 -6.96 4.28
CA TRP A 124 -3.12 -6.35 5.12
C TRP A 124 -2.69 -4.94 5.50
N GLU A 125 -3.52 -3.98 5.10
CA GLU A 125 -3.42 -2.60 5.52
C GLU A 125 -4.15 -2.40 6.84
N ASN A 126 -3.53 -1.71 7.78
CA ASN A 126 -4.20 -1.30 9.01
C ASN A 126 -3.85 0.16 9.27
N ALA A 127 -4.87 1.00 9.38
CA ALA A 127 -4.74 2.36 9.87
C ALA A 127 -5.41 2.43 11.24
N LEU A 128 -4.80 3.12 12.21
CA LEU A 128 -5.32 3.22 13.58
C LEU A 128 -6.75 3.78 13.60
N ASP A 129 -7.03 4.79 12.77
CA ASP A 129 -8.38 5.29 12.49
C ASP A 129 -8.66 5.27 10.98
N ALA A 130 -9.06 4.11 10.47
CA ALA A 130 -9.44 3.94 9.05
C ALA A 130 -10.65 4.79 8.65
N ALA A 131 -11.53 5.16 9.60
CA ALA A 131 -12.69 5.98 9.32
C ALA A 131 -12.30 7.45 9.14
N GLU A 132 -11.36 7.96 9.94
CA GLU A 132 -10.75 9.27 9.74
C GLU A 132 -10.02 9.35 8.42
N LEU A 133 -9.20 8.33 8.09
CA LEU A 133 -8.52 8.24 6.80
C LEU A 133 -9.51 8.35 5.63
N GLY A 134 -10.59 7.56 5.66
CA GLY A 134 -11.63 7.60 4.63
C GLY A 134 -12.31 8.97 4.50
N ARG A 135 -12.63 9.62 5.64
CA ARG A 135 -13.18 10.99 5.65
C ARG A 135 -12.21 12.00 5.06
N TRP A 136 -10.92 11.93 5.40
CA TRP A 136 -9.91 12.86 4.94
C TRP A 136 -9.69 12.76 3.43
N LEU A 137 -9.59 11.53 2.90
CA LEU A 137 -9.40 11.28 1.48
C LEU A 137 -10.63 11.70 0.64
N ALA A 138 -11.76 11.99 1.28
CA ALA A 138 -13.05 12.25 0.63
C ALA A 138 -13.46 11.11 -0.33
N LEU A 139 -13.03 9.89 -0.04
CA LEU A 139 -13.47 8.72 -0.77
C LEU A 139 -14.95 8.49 -0.45
N PRO A 140 -15.84 8.37 -1.45
CA PRO A 140 -17.18 7.88 -1.18
C PRO A 140 -17.07 6.52 -0.48
N ALA A 141 -18.00 6.23 0.44
CA ALA A 141 -18.02 4.94 1.12
C ALA A 141 -18.13 3.82 0.08
N GLY A 142 -17.01 3.14 -0.22
CA GLY A 142 -17.01 2.01 -1.16
C GLY A 142 -16.19 2.19 -2.45
N LEU A 143 -14.91 2.56 -2.35
CA LEU A 143 -13.93 1.89 -3.22
C LEU A 143 -13.89 0.40 -2.86
#